data_AF-A0A1W5YJP1-F1
#
_entry.id   AF-A0A1W5YJP1-F1
#
_cell.length_a   1.000
_cell.length_b   1.000
_cell.length_c   1.000
_cell.angle_alpha   90.00
_cell.angle_beta   90.00
_cell.angle_gamma   90.00
#
_symmetry.space_group_name_H-M   'P 1'
#
loop_
_entity.id
_entity.type
_entity.pdbx_description
1 polymer ?
#
loop_
_entity_poly.entity_id
_entity_poly.type
_entity_poly.pdbx_seq_one_letter_code
_entity_poly.pdbx_strand_id
1 'polypeptide(L)' 'GFALIKQNQVTVLVNEAESKTTINQKEAEESFLTAKQKLEQAIGQKQKVEANFAFKRARARFQVVSEI' A
#
# COMPACT_ATOMS: atom_id res chain seq x y z
N GLY A 1 4.43 -4.53 9.71
CA GLY A 1 4.18 -4.08 11.09
C GLY A 1 4.11 -5.30 12.00
N PHE A 2 3.86 -5.07 13.28
CA PHE A 2 3.68 -6.09 14.31
C PHE A 2 2.35 -5.86 15.02
N ALA A 3 1.70 -6.91 15.48
CA ALA A 3 0.49 -6.82 16.29
C ALA A 3 0.68 -7.64 17.57
N LEU A 4 0.40 -7.02 18.70
CA LEU A 4 0.39 -7.65 20.02
C LEU A 4 -1.07 -7.85 20.45
N ILE A 5 -1.39 -9.06 20.90
CA ILE A 5 -2.73 -9.41 21.41
C ILE A 5 -2.58 -9.81 22.88
N LYS A 6 -3.25 -9.09 23.78
CA LYS A 6 -3.25 -9.39 25.22
C LYS A 6 -4.55 -8.95 25.87
N GLN A 7 -5.17 -9.81 26.68
CA GLN A 7 -6.37 -9.47 27.47
C GLN A 7 -7.48 -8.77 26.64
N ASN A 8 -7.81 -9.32 25.47
CA ASN A 8 -8.78 -8.75 24.51
C ASN A 8 -8.43 -7.36 23.95
N GLN A 9 -7.20 -6.89 24.15
CA GLN A 9 -6.68 -5.70 23.52
C GLN A 9 -5.72 -6.08 22.38
N VAL A 10 -5.92 -5.46 21.22
CA VAL A 10 -5.03 -5.59 20.06
C VAL A 10 -4.28 -4.28 19.88
N THR A 11 -2.96 -4.32 20.01
CA THR A 11 -2.07 -3.17 19.78
C THR A 11 -1.27 -3.42 18.51
N VAL A 12 -1.44 -2.56 17.51
CA VAL A 12 -0.75 -2.68 16.23
C VAL A 12 0.33 -1.61 16.11
N LEU A 13 1.57 -2.04 15.87
CA LEU A 13 2.73 -1.19 15.62
C LEU A 13 3.08 -1.25 14.14
N VAL A 14 2.90 -0.13 13.46
CA VAL A 14 3.20 0.04 12.03
C VAL A 14 3.99 1.32 11.82
N ASN A 15 4.79 1.36 10.76
CA ASN A 15 5.58 2.55 10.43
C ASN A 15 4.69 3.68 9.89
N GLU A 16 3.64 3.33 9.15
CA GLU A 16 2.68 4.26 8.55
C GLU A 16 1.29 3.63 8.65
N ALA A 17 0.28 4.45 8.95
CA ALA A 17 -1.13 4.07 8.98
C ALA A 17 -1.97 5.15 8.30
N GLU A 18 -2.91 4.75 7.46
CA GLU A 18 -3.82 5.65 6.77
C GLU A 18 -5.25 5.16 6.95
N SER A 19 -6.17 6.09 7.17
CA SER A 19 -7.60 5.80 7.30
C SER A 19 -8.28 5.90 5.94
N LYS A 20 -9.30 5.07 5.68
CA LYS A 20 -10.07 5.12 4.43
C LYS A 20 -10.60 6.53 4.11
N THR A 21 -11.04 7.26 5.13
CA THR A 21 -11.59 8.63 5.00
C THR A 21 -10.56 9.68 4.59
N THR A 22 -9.27 9.41 4.80
CA THR A 22 -8.19 10.33 4.43
C THR A 22 -7.62 10.05 3.05
N ILE A 23 -7.98 8.93 2.41
CA ILE A 23 -7.44 8.53 1.11
C ILE A 23 -8.40 9.00 0.01
N ASN A 24 -7.88 9.81 -0.92
CA ASN A 24 -8.62 10.21 -2.11
C ASN A 24 -8.61 9.08 -3.16
N GLN A 25 -9.79 8.69 -3.64
CA GLN A 25 -9.95 7.60 -4.61
C GLN A 25 -9.17 7.85 -5.92
N LYS A 26 -9.22 9.08 -6.44
CA LYS A 26 -8.56 9.42 -7.70
C LYS A 26 -7.05 9.37 -7.57
N GLU A 27 -6.51 9.92 -6.46
CA GLU A 27 -5.07 9.86 -6.19
C GLU A 27 -4.59 8.41 -5.96
N ALA A 28 -5.41 7.58 -5.31
CA ALA A 28 -5.08 6.18 -5.09
C ALA A 28 -5.03 5.39 -6.41
N GLU A 29 -5.97 5.64 -7.33
CA GLU A 29 -6.01 5.03 -8.66
C GLU A 29 -4.82 5.46 -9.52
N GLU A 30 -4.52 6.76 -9.57
CA GLU A 30 -3.38 7.30 -10.31
C GLU A 30 -2.05 6.77 -9.76
N SER A 31 -1.93 6.68 -8.44
CA SER A 31 -0.76 6.10 -7.78
C SER A 31 -0.58 4.63 -8.11
N PHE A 32 -1.68 3.86 -8.16
CA PHE A 32 -1.66 2.45 -8.54
C PHE A 32 -1.20 2.25 -9.99
N LEU A 33 -1.77 3.01 -10.94
CA LEU A 33 -1.41 2.94 -12.36
C LEU A 33 0.07 3.30 -12.57
N THR A 34 0.53 4.38 -11.94
CA THR A 34 1.93 4.83 -12.01
C THR A 34 2.88 3.78 -11.43
N ALA A 35 2.53 3.18 -10.29
CA ALA A 35 3.34 2.14 -9.67
C ALA A 35 3.38 0.85 -10.51
N LYS A 36 2.28 0.51 -11.18
CA LYS A 36 2.21 -0.63 -12.11
C LYS A 36 3.14 -0.43 -13.30
N GLN A 37 3.09 0.74 -13.94
CA GLN A 37 3.99 1.08 -15.05
C GLN A 37 5.46 1.03 -14.63
N LYS A 38 5.79 1.58 -13.45
CA LYS A 38 7.15 1.53 -12.91
C LYS A 38 7.63 0.11 -12.62
N LEU A 39 6.74 -0.79 -12.19
CA LEU A 39 7.07 -2.19 -12.00
C LEU A 39 7.36 -2.91 -13.32
N GLU A 40 6.60 -2.61 -14.37
CA GLU A 40 6.80 -3.17 -15.72
C GLU A 40 8.10 -2.66 -16.36
N GLN A 41 8.47 -1.40 -16.11
CA GLN A 41 9.71 -0.78 -16.61
C GLN A 41 10.95 -1.13 -15.79
N ALA A 42 10.80 -1.73 -14.60
CA ALA A 42 11.93 -2.04 -13.73
C ALA A 42 12.73 -3.23 -14.28
N ILE A 43 13.99 -2.99 -14.65
CA ILE A 43 14.88 -4.02 -15.22
C ILE A 43 15.78 -4.62 -14.14
N GLY A 44 16.41 -3.77 -13.31
CA GLY A 44 17.36 -4.19 -12.29
C GLY A 44 16.70 -4.87 -11.09
N GLN A 45 17.40 -5.80 -10.44
CA GLN A 45 16.86 -6.55 -9.30
C GLN A 45 16.46 -5.65 -8.12
N LYS A 46 17.28 -4.64 -7.80
CA LYS A 46 16.96 -3.64 -6.77
C LYS A 46 15.72 -2.80 -7.13
N GLN A 47 15.66 -2.30 -8.36
CA GLN A 47 14.52 -1.53 -8.87
C GLN A 47 13.23 -2.36 -8.87
N LYS A 48 13.28 -3.65 -9.24
CA LYS A 48 12.12 -4.54 -9.19
C LYS A 48 11.58 -4.71 -7.78
N VAL A 49 12.46 -4.84 -6.78
CA VAL A 49 12.04 -4.97 -5.37
C VAL A 49 11.36 -3.68 -4.89
N GLU A 50 11.97 -2.52 -5.16
CA GLU A 50 11.43 -1.22 -4.78
C GLU A 50 10.09 -0.95 -5.50
N ALA A 51 10.02 -1.22 -6.80
CA ALA A 51 8.80 -1.05 -7.58
C ALA A 51 7.69 -2.01 -7.14
N ASN A 52 8.03 -3.26 -6.77
CA ASN A 52 7.06 -4.23 -6.28
C ASN A 52 6.52 -3.82 -4.89
N PHE A 53 7.36 -3.27 -4.03
CA PHE A 53 6.93 -2.71 -2.75
C PHE A 53 5.97 -1.53 -2.95
N ALA A 54 6.34 -0.58 -3.82
CA ALA A 54 5.50 0.56 -4.16
C ALA A 54 4.17 0.14 -4.79
N PHE A 55 4.18 -0.84 -5.69
CA PHE A 55 2.98 -1.39 -6.32
C PHE A 55 2.05 -2.05 -5.30
N LYS A 56 2.58 -2.90 -4.40
CA LYS A 56 1.78 -3.54 -3.34
C LYS A 56 1.13 -2.50 -2.42
N ARG A 57 1.86 -1.45 -2.05
CA ARG A 57 1.33 -0.35 -1.24
C ARG A 57 0.22 0.41 -1.95
N ALA A 58 0.44 0.81 -3.21
CA ALA A 58 -0.56 1.53 -3.99
C ALA A 58 -1.81 0.68 -4.26
N ARG A 59 -1.63 -0.63 -4.50
CA ARG A 59 -2.74 -1.59 -4.63
C ARG A 59 -3.57 -1.68 -3.35
N ALA A 60 -2.93 -1.78 -2.19
CA ALA A 60 -3.64 -1.83 -0.90
C ALA A 60 -4.44 -0.54 -0.66
N ARG A 61 -3.85 0.64 -0.92
CA ARG A 61 -4.56 1.92 -0.86
C ARG A 61 -5.76 1.95 -1.79
N PHE A 62 -5.59 1.58 -3.06
CA PHE A 62 -6.68 1.55 -4.03
C PHE A 62 -7.79 0.58 -3.60
N GLN A 63 -7.46 -0.63 -3.14
CA GLN A 63 -8.45 -1.61 -2.68
C GLN A 63 -9.30 -1.13 -1.50
N VAL A 64 -8.71 -0.38 -0.57
CA VAL A 64 -9.43 0.17 0.60
C VAL A 64 -10.45 1.23 0.19
N VAL A 65 -10.16 2.02 -0.86
CA VAL A 65 -11.07 3.10 -1.31
C VAL A 65 -12.05 2.60 -2.38
N SER A 66 -11.63 1.63 -3.19
CA SER A 66 -12.39 0.96 -4.24
C SER A 66 -13.42 -0.05 -3.69
N GLU A 67 -13.73 -0.06 -2.40
CA GLU A 67 -14.73 -0.97 -1.82
C GLU A 67 -15.97 -1.05 -2.73
N ILE A 68 -16.14 -2.22 -3.36
CA ILE A 68 -17.34 -2.67 -4.08
C ILE A 68 -18.32 -3.17 -3.03
#